data_AF-A0A1H3J475-F1
#
_entry.id   AF-A0A1H3J475-F1
#
_cell.length_a   1.000
_cell.length_b   1.000
_cell.length_c   1.000
_cell.angle_alpha   90.00
_cell.angle_beta   90.00
_cell.angle_gamma   90.00
#
_symmetry.space_group_name_H-M   'P 1'
#
loop_
_entity.id
_entity.type
_entity.pdbx_description
1 polymer ?
#
loop_
_entity_poly.entity_id
_entity_poly.type
_entity_poly.pdbx_seq_one_letter_code
_entity_poly.pdbx_strand_id
1 'polypeptide(L)'
;MERLNGWQRLWVAVAVILLAAITLGGVDSYPSQSEVKDRYQARLKFWGDCNLYYQGHKLAPETPPSLCLDLKKDDAVMTYRKTAIEYSDEVERLPVRRLGWAGTILGIWAITNLVIFSVFTTTRWIYRGFRPKAA
;
A
#
# COMPACT_ATOMS: atom_id res chain seq x y z
N MET A 1 -18.86 24.77 21.50
CA MET A 1 -18.07 24.60 20.26
C MET A 1 -17.47 25.95 19.91
N GLU A 2 -16.16 26.15 20.10
CA GLU A 2 -15.50 27.41 19.74
C GLU A 2 -15.67 27.67 18.24
N ARG A 3 -16.06 28.91 17.89
CA ARG A 3 -16.23 29.31 16.49
C ARG A 3 -14.85 29.44 15.85
N LEU A 4 -14.50 28.49 14.98
CA LEU A 4 -13.30 28.61 14.13
C LEU A 4 -13.36 29.89 13.30
N ASN A 5 -12.28 30.67 13.34
CA ASN A 5 -12.13 31.89 12.55
C ASN A 5 -12.12 31.56 11.05
N GLY A 6 -12.55 32.51 10.21
CA GLY A 6 -12.65 32.30 8.76
C GLY A 6 -11.34 31.80 8.12
N TRP A 7 -10.20 32.27 8.63
CA TRP A 7 -8.87 31.81 8.23
C TRP A 7 -8.54 30.37 8.64
N GLN A 8 -9.00 29.92 9.82
CA GLN A 8 -8.81 28.53 10.25
C GLN A 8 -9.65 27.59 9.39
N ARG A 9 -10.87 27.98 9.02
CA ARG A 9 -11.73 27.20 8.13
C ARG A 9 -11.12 27.04 6.74
N LEU A 10 -10.58 28.12 6.18
CA LEU A 10 -9.88 28.08 4.90
C LEU A 10 -8.65 27.15 4.95
N TRP A 11 -7.87 27.23 6.03
CA TRP A 11 -6.69 26.39 6.21
C TRP A 11 -7.04 24.90 6.28
N VAL A 12 -8.09 24.54 7.04
CA VAL A 12 -8.57 23.16 7.10
C VAL A 12 -9.03 22.67 5.73
N ALA A 13 -9.75 23.50 4.96
CA ALA A 13 -10.17 23.13 3.61
C ALA A 13 -8.97 22.83 2.69
N VAL A 14 -7.94 23.69 2.69
CA VAL A 14 -6.72 23.49 1.91
C VAL A 14 -5.97 22.24 2.38
N ALA A 15 -5.86 22.01 3.68
CA ALA A 15 -5.19 20.83 4.23
C ALA A 15 -5.88 19.53 3.81
N VAL A 16 -7.21 19.51 3.75
CA VAL A 16 -8.00 18.35 3.26
C VAL A 16 -7.80 18.14 1.77
N ILE A 17 -7.84 19.21 0.96
CA ILE A 17 -7.58 19.12 -0.49
C ILE A 17 -6.17 18.58 -0.74
N LEU A 18 -5.18 19.05 0.02
CA LEU A 18 -3.80 18.58 -0.08
C LEU A 18 -3.67 17.09 0.28
N LEU A 19 -4.36 16.63 1.33
CA LEU A 19 -4.40 15.22 1.70
C LEU A 19 -4.97 14.37 0.55
N ALA A 20 -6.09 14.81 -0.03
CA ALA A 20 -6.72 14.13 -1.15
C ALA A 20 -5.77 14.04 -2.35
N ALA A 21 -5.09 15.14 -2.70
CA ALA A 21 -4.13 15.17 -3.79
C ALA A 21 -2.95 14.20 -3.58
N ILE A 22 -2.35 14.17 -2.38
CA ILE A 22 -1.26 13.25 -2.03
C ILE A 22 -1.75 11.80 -2.11
N THR A 23 -2.96 11.54 -1.62
CA THR A 23 -3.54 10.19 -1.60
C THR A 23 -3.78 9.70 -3.02
N LEU A 24 -4.37 10.53 -3.89
CA LEU A 24 -4.62 10.22 -5.30
C LEU A 24 -3.32 9.98 -6.08
N GLY A 25 -2.27 10.77 -5.82
CA GLY A 25 -0.96 10.55 -6.43
C GLY A 25 -0.24 9.28 -5.93
N GLY A 26 -0.59 8.78 -4.74
CA GLY A 26 -0.01 7.58 -4.14
C GLY A 26 -0.74 6.27 -4.46
N VAL A 27 -1.82 6.30 -5.25
CA VAL A 27 -2.69 5.14 -5.52
C VAL A 27 -1.92 4.01 -6.22
N ASP A 28 -1.01 4.33 -7.13
CA ASP A 28 -0.22 3.33 -7.87
C ASP A 28 0.71 2.52 -6.96
N SER A 29 1.03 3.03 -5.77
CA SER A 29 1.86 2.35 -4.77
C SER A 29 1.04 1.67 -3.68
N TYR A 30 -0.29 1.60 -3.83
CA TYR A 30 -1.16 1.02 -2.82
C TYR A 30 -0.97 -0.51 -2.76
N PRO A 31 -0.67 -1.10 -1.59
CA PRO A 31 -0.50 -2.55 -1.45
C PRO A 31 -1.84 -3.27 -1.60
N SER A 32 -2.13 -3.65 -2.85
CA SER A 32 -3.36 -4.32 -3.27
C SER A 32 -3.24 -5.84 -3.13
N GLN A 33 -4.35 -6.48 -2.77
CA GLN A 33 -4.38 -7.95 -2.68
C GLN A 33 -4.41 -8.60 -4.07
N SER A 34 -4.93 -7.89 -5.07
CA SER A 34 -4.98 -8.33 -6.46
C SER A 34 -3.59 -8.56 -7.04
N GLU A 35 -2.63 -7.68 -6.77
CA GLU A 35 -1.26 -7.85 -7.27
C GLU A 35 -0.56 -9.08 -6.68
N VAL A 36 -0.75 -9.33 -5.37
CA VAL A 36 -0.23 -10.53 -4.72
C VAL A 36 -0.90 -11.77 -5.29
N LYS A 37 -2.23 -11.72 -5.49
CA LYS A 37 -2.96 -12.82 -6.09
C LYS A 37 -2.46 -13.10 -7.51
N ASP A 38 -2.37 -12.09 -8.38
CA ASP A 38 -1.95 -12.28 -9.78
C ASP A 38 -0.53 -12.84 -9.88
N ARG A 39 0.37 -12.39 -9.00
CA ARG A 39 1.76 -12.89 -8.94
C ARG A 39 1.83 -14.37 -8.57
N TYR A 40 1.04 -14.81 -7.61
CA TYR A 40 1.11 -16.17 -7.07
C TYR A 40 0.11 -17.15 -7.69
N GLN A 41 -0.97 -16.66 -8.30
CA GLN A 41 -2.08 -17.49 -8.78
C GLN A 41 -1.64 -18.51 -9.82
N ALA A 42 -0.86 -18.11 -10.82
CA ALA A 42 -0.36 -19.03 -11.84
C ALA A 42 0.54 -20.12 -11.24
N ARG A 43 1.41 -19.73 -10.30
CA ARG A 43 2.38 -20.62 -9.66
C ARG A 43 1.70 -21.59 -8.68
N LEU A 44 0.80 -21.09 -7.84
CA LEU A 44 0.01 -21.91 -6.92
C LEU A 44 -0.90 -22.88 -7.66
N LYS A 45 -1.52 -22.44 -8.77
CA LYS A 45 -2.32 -23.33 -9.61
C LYS A 45 -1.45 -24.44 -10.19
N PHE A 46 -0.33 -24.08 -10.83
CA PHE A 46 0.58 -25.05 -11.42
C PHE A 46 1.08 -26.09 -10.40
N TRP A 47 1.64 -25.66 -9.27
CA TRP A 47 2.15 -26.58 -8.26
C TRP A 47 1.04 -27.34 -7.52
N GLY A 48 -0.13 -26.72 -7.37
CA GLY A 48 -1.32 -27.36 -6.80
C GLY A 48 -1.80 -28.50 -7.68
N ASP A 49 -1.91 -28.28 -8.98
CA ASP A 49 -2.29 -29.29 -9.97
C ASP A 49 -1.31 -30.46 -9.99
N CYS A 50 -0.01 -30.19 -9.91
CA CYS A 50 1.02 -31.25 -9.82
C CYS A 50 0.97 -32.02 -8.50
N ASN A 51 0.73 -31.34 -7.38
CA ASN A 51 0.55 -31.98 -6.09
C ASN A 51 -0.70 -32.88 -6.08
N LEU A 52 -1.82 -32.43 -6.66
CA LEU A 52 -3.04 -33.22 -6.79
C LEU A 52 -2.83 -34.46 -7.65
N TYR A 53 -2.11 -34.32 -8.78
CA TYR A 53 -1.75 -35.44 -9.66
C TYR A 53 -0.93 -36.51 -8.92
N TYR A 54 0.14 -36.12 -8.22
CA TYR A 54 0.97 -37.05 -7.45
C TYR A 54 0.27 -37.70 -6.25
N GLN A 55 -0.83 -37.10 -5.77
CA GLN A 55 -1.67 -37.63 -4.70
C GLN A 55 -2.81 -38.51 -5.23
N GLY A 56 -3.02 -38.59 -6.55
CA GLY A 56 -4.16 -39.30 -7.14
C GLY A 56 -5.51 -38.70 -6.72
N HIS A 57 -5.56 -37.39 -6.46
CA HIS A 57 -6.78 -36.72 -6.01
C HIS A 57 -7.82 -36.65 -7.14
N LYS A 58 -9.12 -36.71 -6.80
CA LYS A 58 -10.21 -36.65 -7.79
C LYS A 58 -10.29 -35.34 -8.59
N LEU A 59 -9.62 -34.31 -8.10
CA LEU A 59 -9.52 -32.98 -8.74
C LEU A 59 -8.22 -32.81 -9.53
N ALA A 60 -7.40 -33.87 -9.62
CA ALA A 60 -6.18 -33.83 -10.40
C ALA A 60 -6.52 -33.63 -11.89
N PRO A 61 -5.69 -32.88 -12.63
CA PRO A 61 -5.81 -32.83 -14.08
C PRO A 61 -5.55 -34.22 -14.68
N GLU A 62 -6.29 -34.56 -15.74
CA GLU A 62 -6.15 -35.85 -16.45
C GLU A 62 -4.75 -36.02 -17.05
N THR A 63 -4.11 -34.92 -17.44
CA THR A 63 -2.72 -34.88 -17.91
C THR A 63 -1.86 -34.03 -16.98
N PRO A 64 -0.71 -34.53 -16.51
CA PRO A 64 0.19 -33.73 -15.69
C PRO A 64 0.75 -32.55 -16.51
N PRO A 65 0.95 -31.38 -15.91
CA PRO A 65 1.68 -30.29 -16.55
C PRO A 65 3.08 -30.78 -16.97
N SER A 66 3.54 -30.42 -18.17
CA SER A 66 4.75 -30.97 -18.81
C SER A 66 5.98 -30.95 -17.90
N LEU A 67 6.21 -29.82 -17.23
CA LEU A 67 7.30 -29.63 -16.27
C LEU A 67 7.23 -30.56 -15.06
N CYS A 68 6.04 -31.06 -14.68
CA CYS A 68 5.88 -31.89 -13.50
C CYS A 68 6.27 -33.35 -13.68
N LEU A 69 6.36 -33.83 -14.93
CA LEU A 69 6.80 -35.19 -15.25
C LEU A 69 8.30 -35.40 -14.96
N ASP A 70 9.11 -34.34 -15.09
CA ASP A 70 10.56 -34.38 -14.87
C ASP A 70 10.95 -34.20 -13.38
N LEU A 71 9.98 -33.87 -12.52
CA LEU A 71 10.18 -33.54 -11.11
C LEU A 71 9.85 -34.73 -10.21
N LYS A 72 10.61 -34.92 -9.13
CA LYS A 72 10.25 -35.89 -8.10
C LYS A 72 9.00 -35.42 -7.35
N LYS A 73 8.16 -36.36 -6.94
CA LYS A 73 6.96 -36.11 -6.13
C LYS A 73 7.24 -35.23 -4.90
N ASP A 74 8.28 -35.57 -4.14
CA ASP A 74 8.61 -34.84 -2.91
C ASP A 74 9.00 -33.38 -3.19
N ASP A 75 9.70 -33.13 -4.30
CA ASP A 75 10.11 -31.78 -4.72
C ASP A 75 8.89 -30.94 -5.12
N ALA A 76 7.92 -31.52 -5.84
CA ALA A 76 6.68 -30.84 -6.21
C ALA A 76 5.82 -30.48 -4.97
N VAL A 77 5.70 -31.40 -4.02
CA VAL A 77 4.97 -31.19 -2.75
C VAL A 77 5.64 -30.09 -1.92
N MET A 78 6.96 -30.14 -1.79
CA MET A 78 7.73 -29.13 -1.05
C MET A 78 7.65 -27.75 -1.69
N THR A 79 7.72 -27.68 -3.02
CA THR A 79 7.64 -26.41 -3.75
C THR A 79 6.25 -25.80 -3.65
N TYR A 80 5.19 -26.62 -3.74
CA TYR A 80 3.82 -26.17 -3.49
C TYR A 80 3.68 -25.59 -2.08
N ARG A 81 4.10 -26.33 -1.05
CA ARG A 81 4.01 -25.87 0.35
C ARG A 81 4.78 -24.57 0.57
N LYS A 82 6.01 -24.46 0.05
CA LYS A 82 6.82 -23.25 0.16
C LYS A 82 6.10 -22.05 -0.47
N THR A 83 5.58 -22.22 -1.68
CA THR A 83 4.84 -21.17 -2.39
C THR A 83 3.55 -20.78 -1.65
N ALA A 84 2.84 -21.75 -1.07
CA ALA A 84 1.63 -21.50 -0.29
C ALA A 84 1.92 -20.72 1.01
N ILE A 85 3.02 -21.06 1.71
CA ILE A 85 3.48 -20.33 2.91
C ILE A 85 3.91 -18.90 2.55
N GLU A 86 4.66 -18.74 1.47
CA GLU A 86 5.11 -17.42 1.00
C GLU A 86 3.92 -16.53 0.63
N TYR A 87 2.94 -17.08 -0.10
CA TYR A 87 1.69 -16.39 -0.39
C TYR A 87 0.92 -16.03 0.89
N SER A 88 0.77 -16.94 1.85
CA SER A 88 0.04 -16.65 3.08
C SER A 88 0.74 -15.58 3.92
N ASP A 89 2.07 -15.64 4.04
CA ASP A 89 2.87 -14.65 4.76
C ASP A 89 2.80 -13.27 4.09
N GLU A 90 2.84 -13.20 2.75
CA GLU A 90 2.64 -11.93 2.04
C GLU A 90 1.24 -11.35 2.26
N VAL A 91 0.20 -12.19 2.20
CA VAL A 91 -1.19 -11.77 2.44
C VAL A 91 -1.39 -11.32 3.90
N GLU A 92 -0.81 -12.03 4.86
CA GLU A 92 -0.87 -11.70 6.29
C GLU A 92 -0.14 -10.39 6.60
N ARG A 93 0.90 -10.05 5.84
CA ARG A 93 1.61 -8.75 5.97
C ARG A 93 0.91 -7.60 5.25
N LEU A 94 -0.13 -7.84 4.43
CA LEU A 94 -0.86 -6.76 3.74
C LEU A 94 -1.42 -5.68 4.68
N PRO A 95 -2.05 -6.00 5.83
CA PRO A 95 -2.52 -4.99 6.77
C PRO A 95 -1.37 -4.11 7.29
N VAL A 96 -0.23 -4.71 7.63
CA VAL A 96 0.97 -3.99 8.08
C VAL A 96 1.51 -3.08 6.98
N ARG A 97 1.56 -3.57 5.73
CA ARG A 97 1.99 -2.75 4.57
C ARG A 97 1.01 -1.61 4.28
N ARG A 98 -0.29 -1.84 4.38
CA ARG A 98 -1.33 -0.80 4.23
C ARG A 98 -1.22 0.26 5.30
N LEU A 99 -0.99 -0.14 6.55
CA LEU A 99 -0.71 0.78 7.65
C LEU A 99 0.57 1.58 7.42
N GLY A 100 1.63 0.92 6.94
CA GLY A 100 2.87 1.58 6.54
C GLY A 100 2.63 2.65 5.45
N TRP A 101 1.95 2.28 4.38
CA TRP A 101 1.59 3.20 3.28
C TRP A 101 0.74 4.39 3.77
N ALA A 102 -0.28 4.13 4.59
CA ALA A 102 -1.12 5.18 5.17
C ALA A 102 -0.29 6.10 6.09
N GLY A 103 0.60 5.51 6.89
CA GLY A 103 1.54 6.25 7.74
C GLY A 103 2.48 7.14 6.92
N THR A 104 3.00 6.65 5.79
CA THR A 104 3.83 7.44 4.87
C THR A 104 3.06 8.61 4.28
N ILE A 105 1.82 8.40 3.81
CA ILE A 105 0.98 9.48 3.28
C ILE A 105 0.67 10.53 4.34
N LEU A 106 0.27 10.10 5.54
CA LEU A 106 0.00 11.01 6.65
C LEU A 106 1.27 11.77 7.08
N GLY A 107 2.42 11.10 7.07
CA GLY A 107 3.71 11.72 7.35
C GLY A 107 4.07 12.81 6.35
N ILE A 108 3.99 12.51 5.04
CA ILE A 108 4.23 13.50 3.97
C ILE A 108 3.25 14.66 4.13
N TRP A 109 1.96 14.39 4.29
CA TRP A 109 0.94 15.42 4.47
C TRP A 109 1.22 16.32 5.67
N ALA A 110 1.57 15.76 6.83
CA ALA A 110 1.86 16.51 8.04
C ALA A 110 3.10 17.40 7.88
N ILE A 111 4.17 16.87 7.28
CA ILE A 111 5.40 17.61 7.00
C ILE A 111 5.12 18.77 6.04
N THR A 112 4.39 18.52 4.94
CA THR A 112 4.05 19.57 3.97
C THR A 112 3.21 20.68 4.62
N ASN A 113 2.21 20.33 5.43
CA ASN A 113 1.41 21.34 6.14
C ASN A 113 2.27 22.18 7.09
N LEU A 114 3.17 21.54 7.84
CA LEU A 114 4.06 22.22 8.77
C LEU A 114 4.98 23.21 8.04
N VAL A 115 5.52 22.82 6.88
CA VAL A 115 6.36 23.68 6.04
C VAL A 115 5.57 24.88 5.50
N ILE A 116 4.37 24.67 4.94
CA ILE A 116 3.57 25.79 4.41
C ILE A 116 3.16 26.74 5.54
N PHE A 117 2.79 26.20 6.71
CA PHE A 117 2.43 26.99 7.87
C PHE A 117 3.61 27.83 8.39
N SER A 118 4.81 27.26 8.46
CA SER A 118 6.01 27.98 8.90
C SER A 118 6.39 29.10 7.93
N VAL A 119 6.30 28.86 6.62
CA VAL A 119 6.52 29.89 5.59
C VAL A 119 5.50 31.02 5.69
N PHE A 120 4.21 30.69 5.86
CA PHE A 120 3.16 31.69 5.98
C PHE A 120 3.32 32.56 7.23
N THR A 121 3.64 31.94 8.36
CA THR A 121 3.82 32.65 9.63
C THR A 121 5.08 33.52 9.64
N THR A 122 6.21 33.02 9.13
CA THR A 122 7.46 33.79 8.99
C THR A 122 7.28 34.98 8.05
N THR A 123 6.65 34.79 6.89
CA THR A 123 6.37 35.88 5.93
C THR A 123 5.48 36.96 6.55
N ARG A 124 4.44 36.56 7.30
CA ARG A 124 3.57 37.49 8.02
C ARG A 124 4.31 38.26 9.12
N TRP A 125 5.25 37.60 9.81
CA TRP A 125 6.08 38.25 10.83
C TRP A 125 7.01 39.29 10.21
N ILE A 126 7.70 38.93 9.13
CA ILE A 126 8.55 39.86 8.35
C ILE A 126 7.72 41.06 7.88
N TYR A 127 6.57 40.81 7.23
CA TYR A 127 5.71 41.89 6.73
C TYR A 127 5.24 42.85 7.85
N ARG A 128 4.92 42.34 9.04
CA ARG A 128 4.55 43.18 10.18
C ARG A 128 5.72 44.01 10.71
N GLY A 129 6.93 43.46 10.71
CA GLY A 129 8.15 44.17 11.15
C GLY A 129 8.49 45.37 10.27
N PHE A 130 8.21 45.29 8.97
CA PHE A 130 8.44 46.38 8.01
C PHE A 130 7.26 47.33 7.83
N ARG A 131 6.12 47.09 8.49
CA ARG A 131 4.96 47.98 8.38
C ARG A 131 5.21 49.23 9.25
N PRO A 132 5.30 50.45 8.67
CA PRO A 132 5.46 51.66 9.46
C PRO A 132 4.25 51.78 10.39
N LYS A 133 4.51 52.04 11.69
CA LYS A 133 3.44 52.43 12.60
C LYS A 133 2.90 53.75 12.07
N ALA A 134 1.64 53.77 11.65
CA ALA A 134 0.98 55.01 11.28
C ALA A 134 1.13 56.00 12.46
N ALA A 135 1.81 57.12 12.19
CA ALA A 135 1.92 58.25 13.11
C ALA A 135 0.59 58.99 13.20
#